data_AF-A0A127VBL4-F1
#
_entry.id   AF-A0A127VBL4-F1
#
_cell.length_a   1.000
_cell.length_b   1.000
_cell.length_c   1.000
_cell.angle_alpha   90.00
_cell.angle_beta   90.00
_cell.angle_gamma   90.00
#
_symmetry.space_group_name_H-M   'P 1'
#
loop_
_entity.id
_entity.type
_entity.pdbx_description
1 polymer ?
#
loop_
_entity_poly.entity_id
_entity_poly.type
_entity_poly.pdbx_seq_one_letter_code
_entity_poly.pdbx_strand_id
1 'polypeptide(L)'
;MTGIDFNTKGYVSFMNERTVEYLLLPKLINILKEHYAIVIPFYYWITREGGQLTGKRFEGKEFNIISFYPRRPKVNSKDNEHIIFKINQELFEKSTILIPKGIPVLTGVPLIHTIVDIAESSKTYWTALSSIGSEVIVKLDIDSPDDLKNPLFVGSLNLDAQTTLKRAKKMDWFSFQKILEEVRYNAPMRSFFGGAYKPIYLILMNPINND
;
A
#
# COMPACT_ATOMS: atom_id res chain seq x y z
N MET A 1 6.60 -24.12 0.51
CA MET A 1 7.78 -23.52 1.22
C MET A 1 7.76 -22.03 0.96
N THR A 2 7.30 -21.25 1.93
CA THR A 2 7.27 -19.78 1.89
C THR A 2 8.67 -19.25 2.19
N GLY A 3 9.08 -18.15 1.54
CA GLY A 3 10.47 -17.70 1.59
C GLY A 3 10.72 -16.36 0.92
N ILE A 4 11.89 -15.81 1.23
CA ILE A 4 12.39 -14.52 0.75
C ILE A 4 13.61 -14.78 -0.13
N ASP A 5 13.67 -14.08 -1.27
CA ASP A 5 14.81 -14.08 -2.20
C ASP A 5 15.03 -15.42 -2.93
N PHE A 6 14.12 -15.74 -3.86
CA PHE A 6 14.15 -16.97 -4.66
C PHE A 6 14.29 -16.69 -6.17
N ASN A 7 14.64 -17.71 -6.93
CA ASN A 7 14.77 -17.64 -8.38
C ASN A 7 13.43 -17.34 -9.08
N THR A 8 13.31 -16.15 -9.68
CA THR A 8 12.09 -15.70 -10.37
C THR A 8 11.90 -16.27 -11.77
N LYS A 9 12.82 -17.12 -12.25
CA LYS A 9 12.73 -17.70 -13.60
C LYS A 9 11.42 -18.48 -13.77
N GLY A 10 10.64 -18.09 -14.79
CA GLY A 10 9.34 -18.70 -15.09
C GLY A 10 8.14 -18.05 -14.38
N TYR A 11 8.36 -17.09 -13.48
CA TYR A 11 7.26 -16.32 -12.90
C TYR A 11 6.96 -15.07 -13.72
N VAL A 12 5.73 -14.95 -14.19
CA VAL A 12 5.24 -13.83 -15.02
C VAL A 12 3.99 -13.21 -14.42
N SER A 13 3.82 -11.90 -14.59
CA SER A 13 2.56 -11.25 -14.22
C SER A 13 1.60 -11.28 -15.40
N PHE A 14 0.34 -11.59 -15.14
CA PHE A 14 -0.72 -11.66 -16.16
C PHE A 14 -1.67 -10.46 -16.12
N MET A 15 -1.48 -9.52 -15.18
CA MET A 15 -2.32 -8.34 -15.01
C MET A 15 -1.46 -7.08 -14.86
N ASN A 16 -2.07 -5.91 -15.05
CA ASN A 16 -1.40 -4.62 -14.85
C ASN A 16 -1.76 -4.01 -13.49
N GLU A 17 -1.06 -2.93 -13.13
CA GLU A 17 -1.20 -2.23 -11.86
C GLU A 17 -2.62 -1.72 -11.64
N ARG A 18 -3.27 -1.19 -12.70
CA ARG A 18 -4.64 -0.65 -12.62
C ARG A 18 -5.66 -1.73 -12.33
N THR A 19 -5.52 -2.90 -12.93
CA THR A 19 -6.38 -4.04 -12.62
C THR A 19 -6.26 -4.41 -11.15
N VAL A 20 -5.04 -4.51 -10.60
CA VAL A 20 -4.85 -4.81 -9.16
C VAL A 20 -5.47 -3.73 -8.28
N GLU A 21 -5.32 -2.45 -8.65
CA GLU A 21 -5.92 -1.34 -7.91
C GLU A 21 -7.44 -1.47 -7.83
N TYR A 22 -8.12 -1.79 -8.93
CA TYR A 22 -9.56 -2.02 -8.96
C TYR A 22 -10.01 -3.21 -8.10
N LEU A 23 -9.15 -4.21 -7.89
CA LEU A 23 -9.45 -5.35 -7.04
C LEU A 23 -9.22 -5.08 -5.56
N LEU A 24 -8.09 -4.45 -5.24
CA LEU A 24 -7.62 -4.34 -3.86
C LEU A 24 -8.20 -3.11 -3.16
N LEU A 25 -8.36 -2.00 -3.87
CA LEU A 25 -8.79 -0.76 -3.25
C LEU A 25 -10.19 -0.85 -2.59
N PRO A 26 -11.22 -1.47 -3.21
CA PRO A 26 -12.52 -1.63 -2.55
C PRO A 26 -12.44 -2.49 -1.28
N LYS A 27 -11.63 -3.57 -1.30
CA LYS A 27 -11.43 -4.45 -0.14
C LYS A 27 -10.74 -3.71 1.00
N LEU A 28 -9.69 -2.95 0.69
CA LEU A 28 -8.98 -2.14 1.68
C LEU A 28 -9.91 -1.09 2.29
N ILE A 29 -10.73 -0.41 1.49
CA ILE A 29 -11.70 0.57 2.01
C ILE A 29 -12.68 -0.09 2.99
N ASN A 30 -13.17 -1.29 2.68
CA ASN A 30 -14.09 -2.00 3.57
C ASN A 30 -13.42 -2.33 4.92
N ILE A 31 -12.19 -2.86 4.90
CA ILE A 31 -11.41 -3.11 6.13
C ILE A 31 -11.25 -1.83 6.96
N LEU A 32 -10.93 -0.71 6.31
CA LEU A 32 -10.71 0.56 7.00
C LEU A 32 -12.00 1.16 7.55
N LYS A 33 -13.14 0.93 6.89
CA LYS A 33 -14.46 1.39 7.33
C LYS A 33 -14.95 0.71 8.61
N GLU A 34 -14.36 -0.41 9.00
CA GLU A 34 -14.59 -1.03 10.32
C GLU A 34 -14.03 -0.18 11.47
N HIS A 35 -13.12 0.75 11.18
CA HIS A 35 -12.43 1.58 12.17
C HIS A 35 -12.58 3.09 11.97
N TYR A 36 -12.96 3.50 10.76
CA TYR A 36 -13.10 4.91 10.37
C TYR A 36 -14.42 5.16 9.66
N ALA A 37 -15.15 6.19 10.07
CA ALA A 37 -16.42 6.54 9.42
C ALA A 37 -16.22 7.02 7.97
N ILE A 38 -15.10 7.70 7.70
CA ILE A 38 -14.79 8.26 6.39
C ILE A 38 -13.44 7.72 5.92
N VAL A 39 -13.44 7.13 4.72
CA VAL A 39 -12.25 6.62 4.02
C VAL A 39 -12.27 7.17 2.60
N ILE A 40 -11.30 8.04 2.26
CA ILE A 40 -11.21 8.70 0.96
C ILE A 40 -9.93 8.27 0.26
N PRO A 41 -9.99 7.39 -0.75
CA PRO A 41 -8.84 7.07 -1.57
C PRO A 41 -8.59 8.15 -2.63
N PHE A 42 -7.34 8.48 -2.90
CA PHE A 42 -6.98 9.41 -3.95
C PHE A 42 -5.55 9.22 -4.45
N TYR A 43 -5.31 9.59 -5.70
CA TYR A 43 -3.96 9.78 -6.22
C TYR A 43 -3.58 11.24 -6.02
N TYR A 44 -2.52 11.50 -5.26
CA TYR A 44 -2.07 12.87 -5.06
C TYR A 44 -1.37 13.41 -6.32
N TRP A 45 -1.87 14.53 -6.81
CA TRP A 45 -1.21 15.36 -7.78
C TRP A 45 -1.13 16.80 -7.26
N ILE A 46 0.10 17.33 -7.15
CA ILE A 46 0.36 18.63 -6.51
C ILE A 46 -0.45 19.78 -7.12
N THR A 47 -0.62 19.78 -8.45
CA THR A 47 -1.39 20.81 -9.15
C THR A 47 -2.90 20.54 -9.23
N ARG A 48 -3.41 19.46 -8.64
CA ARG A 48 -4.85 19.11 -8.64
C ARG A 48 -5.35 19.01 -7.20
N GLU A 49 -5.04 17.91 -6.53
CA GLU A 49 -5.42 17.70 -5.13
C GLU A 49 -4.61 18.63 -4.22
N GLY A 50 -3.35 18.92 -4.54
CA GLY A 50 -2.50 19.82 -3.76
C GLY A 50 -2.80 21.33 -3.92
N GLY A 51 -3.83 21.71 -4.67
CA GLY A 51 -4.18 23.11 -4.87
C GLY A 51 -4.65 23.82 -3.59
N GLN A 52 -4.52 25.15 -3.57
CA GLN A 52 -4.96 25.99 -2.44
C GLN A 52 -6.44 25.79 -2.08
N LEU A 53 -7.30 25.53 -3.07
CA LEU A 53 -8.73 25.31 -2.85
C LEU A 53 -8.97 24.06 -1.99
N THR A 54 -8.27 22.96 -2.26
CA THR A 54 -8.35 21.74 -1.45
C THR A 54 -7.85 22.01 -0.04
N GLY A 55 -6.69 22.68 0.10
CA GLY A 55 -6.13 23.03 1.40
C GLY A 55 -7.11 23.83 2.26
N LYS A 56 -7.77 24.85 1.70
CA LYS A 56 -8.82 25.62 2.39
C LYS A 56 -10.02 24.77 2.84
N ARG A 57 -10.39 23.73 2.07
CA ARG A 57 -11.49 22.82 2.46
C ARG A 57 -11.11 21.87 3.60
N PHE A 58 -9.82 21.70 3.85
CA PHE A 58 -9.25 20.94 4.96
C PHE A 58 -8.72 21.82 6.10
N GLU A 59 -8.89 23.14 6.03
CA GLU A 59 -8.46 24.06 7.08
C GLU A 59 -9.12 23.71 8.42
N GLY A 60 -8.32 23.63 9.48
CA GLY A 60 -8.77 23.24 10.82
C GLY A 60 -9.13 21.75 10.98
N LYS A 61 -8.95 20.92 9.95
CA LYS A 61 -9.22 19.48 10.02
C LYS A 61 -7.94 18.67 10.18
N GLU A 62 -8.01 17.67 11.05
CA GLU A 62 -6.98 16.65 11.18
C GLU A 62 -7.49 15.29 10.72
N PHE A 63 -6.61 14.50 10.13
CA PHE A 63 -6.93 13.18 9.64
C PHE A 63 -5.72 12.25 9.73
N ASN A 64 -5.95 10.95 9.67
CA ASN A 64 -4.90 9.96 9.49
C ASN A 64 -4.70 9.71 7.98
N ILE A 65 -3.47 9.48 7.55
CA ILE A 65 -3.15 9.07 6.18
C ILE A 65 -2.44 7.72 6.20
N ILE A 66 -2.79 6.87 5.24
CA ILE A 66 -1.97 5.71 4.85
C ILE A 66 -1.54 5.84 3.38
N SER A 67 -0.37 5.29 3.07
CA SER A 67 0.10 5.13 1.70
C SER A 67 -0.04 3.68 1.28
N PHE A 68 -0.71 3.41 0.17
CA PHE A 68 -0.99 2.06 -0.31
C PHE A 68 -0.35 1.81 -1.68
N TYR A 69 0.42 0.72 -1.74
CA TYR A 69 1.08 0.23 -2.94
C TYR A 69 0.57 -1.18 -3.31
N PRO A 70 -0.50 -1.28 -4.10
CA PRO A 70 -0.95 -2.56 -4.62
C PRO A 70 0.15 -3.26 -5.45
N ARG A 71 0.29 -4.57 -5.28
CA ARG A 71 1.29 -5.38 -5.97
C ARG A 71 0.62 -6.45 -6.81
N ARG A 72 1.22 -6.68 -7.97
CA ARG A 72 0.78 -7.70 -8.90
C ARG A 72 1.34 -9.06 -8.51
N PRO A 73 0.53 -10.13 -8.54
CA PRO A 73 1.05 -11.47 -8.45
C PRO A 73 1.87 -11.74 -9.72
N LYS A 74 2.93 -12.52 -9.56
CA LYS A 74 3.55 -13.26 -10.66
C LYS A 74 3.39 -14.74 -10.35
N VAL A 75 3.11 -15.50 -11.40
CA VAL A 75 2.71 -16.90 -11.34
C VAL A 75 3.61 -17.72 -12.26
N ASN A 76 3.76 -19.00 -11.98
CA ASN A 76 4.55 -19.91 -12.80
C ASN A 76 3.66 -21.07 -13.23
N SER A 77 3.66 -21.37 -14.54
CA SER A 77 2.90 -22.50 -15.11
C SER A 77 3.19 -23.87 -14.49
N LYS A 78 4.31 -24.01 -13.78
CA LYS A 78 4.75 -25.25 -13.12
C LYS A 78 4.53 -25.24 -11.60
N ASP A 79 4.02 -24.13 -11.04
CA ASP A 79 3.79 -23.94 -9.61
C ASP A 79 2.43 -23.27 -9.42
N ASN A 80 1.41 -24.09 -9.21
CA ASN A 80 0.02 -23.68 -9.02
C ASN A 80 -0.38 -23.55 -7.54
N GLU A 81 0.59 -23.69 -6.63
CA GLU A 81 0.35 -23.55 -5.19
C GLU A 81 0.81 -22.17 -4.70
N HIS A 82 1.77 -21.56 -5.40
CA HIS A 82 2.40 -20.34 -4.95
C HIS A 82 2.36 -19.20 -5.97
N ILE A 83 2.17 -18.00 -5.44
CA ILE A 83 2.48 -16.77 -6.16
C ILE A 83 3.73 -16.11 -5.61
N ILE A 84 4.22 -15.14 -6.37
CA ILE A 84 5.31 -14.28 -5.93
C ILE A 84 4.91 -12.82 -6.13
N PHE A 85 5.42 -11.95 -5.29
CA PHE A 85 5.39 -10.51 -5.56
C PHE A 85 6.69 -9.86 -5.12
N LYS A 86 6.96 -8.70 -5.71
CA LYS A 86 8.20 -7.95 -5.48
C LYS A 86 7.88 -6.64 -4.79
N ILE A 87 8.61 -6.29 -3.75
CA ILE A 87 8.67 -4.94 -3.20
C ILE A 87 10.02 -4.38 -3.65
N ASN A 88 9.99 -3.36 -4.50
CA ASN A 88 11.21 -2.78 -5.05
C ASN A 88 11.90 -1.85 -4.04
N GLN A 89 13.17 -1.53 -4.30
CA GLN A 89 13.94 -0.62 -3.47
C GLN A 89 13.25 0.74 -3.27
N GLU A 90 12.63 1.27 -4.34
CA GLU A 90 11.92 2.56 -4.32
C GLU A 90 10.80 2.61 -3.27
N LEU A 91 10.10 1.49 -3.01
CA LEU A 91 9.07 1.44 -1.97
C LEU A 91 9.68 1.58 -0.56
N PHE A 92 10.84 0.99 -0.31
CA PHE A 92 11.56 1.15 0.96
C PHE A 92 12.15 2.55 1.12
N GLU A 93 12.68 3.14 0.03
CA GLU A 93 13.15 4.54 0.04
C GLU A 93 12.01 5.52 0.41
N LYS A 94 10.78 5.27 -0.07
CA LYS A 94 9.62 6.07 0.34
C LYS A 94 9.19 5.76 1.77
N SER A 95 9.28 4.49 2.21
CA SER A 95 8.88 4.11 3.57
C SER A 95 9.78 4.71 4.65
N THR A 96 11.07 4.91 4.37
CA THR A 96 12.02 5.56 5.29
C THR A 96 11.66 7.03 5.57
N ILE A 97 10.96 7.69 4.65
CA ILE A 97 10.48 9.07 4.81
C ILE A 97 9.07 9.09 5.43
N LEU A 98 8.14 8.29 4.88
CA LEU A 98 6.73 8.33 5.26
C LEU A 98 6.48 7.83 6.69
N ILE A 99 7.09 6.70 7.07
CA ILE A 99 6.79 6.02 8.34
C ILE A 99 7.19 6.88 9.55
N PRO A 100 8.39 7.48 9.63
CA PRO A 100 8.76 8.34 10.77
C PRO A 100 7.83 9.56 10.93
N LYS A 101 7.28 10.06 9.82
CA LYS A 101 6.31 11.17 9.80
C LYS A 101 4.88 10.71 10.16
N GLY A 102 4.70 9.42 10.44
CA GLY A 102 3.42 8.84 10.87
C GLY A 102 2.48 8.49 9.73
N ILE A 103 3.00 8.23 8.53
CA ILE A 103 2.22 7.69 7.39
C ILE A 103 2.62 6.23 7.19
N PRO A 104 1.80 5.25 7.64
CA PRO A 104 2.05 3.85 7.38
C PRO A 104 2.06 3.55 5.88
N VAL A 105 2.96 2.65 5.48
CA VAL A 105 3.07 2.17 4.11
C VAL A 105 2.56 0.75 4.04
N LEU A 106 1.44 0.57 3.33
CA LEU A 106 0.77 -0.71 3.16
C LEU A 106 0.95 -1.22 1.74
N THR A 107 0.99 -2.54 1.62
CA THR A 107 1.00 -3.24 0.35
C THR A 107 0.02 -4.41 0.41
N GLY A 108 -0.54 -4.76 -0.73
CA GLY A 108 -1.46 -5.87 -0.87
C GLY A 108 -1.24 -6.60 -2.18
N VAL A 109 -1.45 -7.91 -2.20
CA VAL A 109 -1.39 -8.73 -3.41
C VAL A 109 -2.58 -9.70 -3.44
N PRO A 110 -3.33 -9.79 -4.55
CA PRO A 110 -4.37 -10.81 -4.67
C PRO A 110 -3.72 -12.18 -4.81
N LEU A 111 -4.25 -13.17 -4.09
CA LEU A 111 -3.77 -14.55 -4.11
C LEU A 111 -4.50 -15.32 -5.21
N ILE A 112 -4.06 -15.13 -6.46
CA ILE A 112 -4.71 -15.66 -7.67
C ILE A 112 -3.68 -16.10 -8.72
N HIS A 113 -4.04 -17.09 -9.53
CA HIS A 113 -3.24 -17.61 -10.63
C HIS A 113 -3.66 -17.09 -12.00
N THR A 114 -4.94 -16.73 -12.17
CA THR A 114 -5.52 -16.32 -13.45
C THR A 114 -6.42 -15.09 -13.32
N ILE A 115 -6.78 -14.49 -14.46
CA ILE A 115 -7.77 -13.42 -14.51
C ILE A 115 -9.17 -13.94 -14.15
N VAL A 116 -9.47 -15.22 -14.38
CA VAL A 116 -10.80 -15.79 -14.08
C VAL A 116 -11.02 -15.87 -12.57
N ASP A 117 -9.98 -16.19 -11.81
CA ASP A 117 -9.99 -16.27 -10.33
C ASP A 117 -10.39 -14.93 -9.67
N ILE A 118 -10.33 -13.81 -10.40
CA ILE A 118 -10.81 -12.51 -9.95
C ILE A 118 -12.32 -12.56 -9.64
N ALA A 119 -13.09 -13.25 -10.49
CA ALA A 119 -14.55 -13.31 -10.39
C ALA A 119 -15.02 -14.13 -9.17
N GLU A 120 -14.21 -15.08 -8.71
CA GLU A 120 -14.59 -16.07 -7.68
C GLU A 120 -14.30 -15.61 -6.24
N SER A 121 -14.06 -14.31 -6.04
CA SER A 121 -13.61 -13.71 -4.77
C SER A 121 -12.20 -14.15 -4.37
N SER A 122 -11.21 -13.34 -4.75
CA SER A 122 -9.81 -13.59 -4.41
C SER A 122 -9.48 -13.30 -2.93
N LYS A 123 -8.83 -14.26 -2.25
CA LYS A 123 -8.09 -13.97 -1.01
C LYS A 123 -7.04 -12.88 -1.29
N THR A 124 -6.64 -12.13 -0.27
CA THR A 124 -5.63 -11.08 -0.41
C THR A 124 -4.64 -11.17 0.74
N TYR A 125 -3.36 -11.08 0.42
CA TYR A 125 -2.33 -10.90 1.42
C TYR A 125 -2.06 -9.41 1.60
N TRP A 126 -2.20 -8.92 2.83
CA TRP A 126 -1.93 -7.53 3.21
C TRP A 126 -0.73 -7.46 4.13
N THR A 127 0.19 -6.53 3.90
CA THR A 127 1.28 -6.28 4.86
C THR A 127 1.65 -4.80 4.94
N ALA A 128 2.10 -4.39 6.12
CA ALA A 128 2.66 -3.07 6.39
C ALA A 128 4.19 -3.15 6.35
N LEU A 129 4.81 -2.28 5.56
CA LEU A 129 6.26 -2.21 5.44
C LEU A 129 6.89 -1.56 6.68
N SER A 130 8.08 -2.00 7.04
CA SER A 130 8.95 -1.29 7.96
C SER A 130 9.66 -0.13 7.25
N SER A 131 10.30 0.74 8.04
CA SER A 131 11.16 1.83 7.53
C SER A 131 12.58 1.37 7.22
N ILE A 132 12.89 0.08 7.35
CA ILE A 132 14.22 -0.47 7.17
C ILE A 132 14.10 -1.65 6.22
N GLY A 133 14.72 -1.55 5.06
CA GLY A 133 14.70 -2.66 4.12
C GLY A 133 15.40 -2.37 2.82
N SER A 134 15.57 -3.44 2.07
CA SER A 134 15.99 -3.43 0.69
C SER A 134 14.99 -4.21 -0.15
N GLU A 135 15.09 -4.04 -1.46
CA GLU A 135 14.33 -4.83 -2.43
C GLU A 135 14.19 -6.30 -2.00
N VAL A 136 12.95 -6.80 -2.05
CA VAL A 136 12.62 -8.15 -1.59
C VAL A 136 11.60 -8.80 -2.52
N ILE A 137 11.78 -10.08 -2.76
CA ILE A 137 10.82 -10.93 -3.46
C ILE A 137 10.24 -11.90 -2.45
N VAL A 138 8.91 -11.94 -2.41
CA VAL A 138 8.13 -12.71 -1.46
C VAL A 138 7.41 -13.83 -2.21
N LYS A 139 7.58 -15.07 -1.75
CA LYS A 139 6.81 -16.24 -2.22
C LYS A 139 5.74 -16.60 -1.20
N LEU A 140 4.48 -16.65 -1.64
CA LEU A 140 3.31 -16.97 -0.82
C LEU A 140 2.63 -18.22 -1.34
N ASP A 141 2.23 -19.09 -0.43
CA ASP A 141 1.22 -20.13 -0.68
C ASP A 141 -0.16 -19.46 -0.73
N ILE A 142 -0.99 -19.81 -1.71
CA ILE A 142 -2.31 -19.18 -1.92
C ILE A 142 -3.33 -19.63 -0.88
N ASP A 143 -3.26 -20.88 -0.46
CA ASP A 143 -4.23 -21.48 0.44
C ASP A 143 -3.90 -21.20 1.89
N SER A 144 -2.61 -21.18 2.21
CA SER A 144 -2.08 -20.81 3.52
C SER A 144 -1.02 -19.72 3.37
N PRO A 145 -1.42 -18.46 3.11
CA PRO A 145 -0.50 -17.35 3.07
C PRO A 145 0.01 -17.10 4.49
N ASP A 146 1.05 -17.82 4.89
CA ASP A 146 1.67 -17.67 6.20
C ASP A 146 2.04 -16.20 6.43
N ASP A 147 1.82 -15.70 7.64
CA ASP A 147 2.43 -14.46 8.07
C ASP A 147 3.94 -14.69 8.15
N LEU A 148 4.59 -14.36 7.04
CA LEU A 148 6.03 -14.34 6.94
C LEU A 148 6.58 -13.51 8.11
N LYS A 149 7.17 -14.19 9.09
CA LYS A 149 7.95 -13.55 10.14
C LYS A 149 9.19 -12.95 9.50
N ASN A 150 9.03 -11.73 8.99
CA ASN A 150 10.07 -10.99 8.30
C ASN A 150 10.21 -9.60 8.95
N PRO A 151 11.41 -9.19 9.38
CA PRO A 151 11.62 -7.86 9.96
C PRO A 151 11.27 -6.69 9.02
N LEU A 152 11.17 -6.94 7.71
CA LEU A 152 10.70 -5.96 6.72
C LEU A 152 9.20 -5.67 6.82
N PHE A 153 8.45 -6.53 7.51
CA PHE A 153 7.01 -6.42 7.70
C PHE A 153 6.70 -6.20 9.17
N VAL A 154 6.00 -5.10 9.44
CA VAL A 154 5.67 -4.68 10.82
C VAL A 154 4.20 -4.94 11.15
N GLY A 155 3.43 -5.49 10.23
CA GLY A 155 2.02 -5.80 10.44
C GLY A 155 1.39 -6.46 9.23
N SER A 156 0.21 -7.03 9.44
CA SER A 156 -0.61 -7.68 8.43
C SER A 156 -2.05 -7.27 8.73
N LEU A 157 -2.76 -6.69 7.74
CA LEU A 157 -4.18 -6.36 7.95
C LEU A 157 -5.03 -7.63 8.10
N ASN A 158 -4.54 -8.78 7.63
CA ASN A 158 -5.21 -10.06 7.83
C ASN A 158 -5.18 -10.51 9.30
N LEU A 159 -4.17 -10.08 10.07
CA LEU A 159 -4.01 -10.44 11.46
C LEU A 159 -4.51 -9.37 12.42
N ASP A 160 -4.09 -8.13 12.21
CA ASP A 160 -4.36 -7.03 13.15
C ASP A 160 -4.33 -5.68 12.42
N ALA A 161 -5.48 -5.35 11.83
CA ALA A 161 -5.72 -4.04 11.24
C ALA A 161 -5.56 -2.92 12.27
N GLN A 162 -6.01 -3.09 13.52
CA GLN A 162 -5.93 -2.05 14.53
C GLN A 162 -4.49 -1.66 14.86
N THR A 163 -3.60 -2.63 15.10
CA THR A 163 -2.18 -2.35 15.40
C THR A 163 -1.49 -1.69 14.22
N THR A 164 -1.83 -2.09 13.00
CA THR A 164 -1.31 -1.46 11.78
C THR A 164 -1.77 0.00 11.67
N LEU A 165 -3.03 0.28 11.99
CA LEU A 165 -3.64 1.61 11.88
C LEU A 165 -3.25 2.56 13.01
N LYS A 166 -2.95 2.06 14.22
CA LYS A 166 -2.45 2.86 15.35
C LYS A 166 -1.16 3.62 15.05
N ARG A 167 -0.41 3.21 14.02
CA ARG A 167 0.81 3.90 13.57
C ARG A 167 0.54 5.15 12.74
N ALA A 168 -0.68 5.32 12.23
CA ALA A 168 -1.05 6.51 11.49
C ALA A 168 -1.23 7.68 12.46
N LYS A 169 -0.40 8.71 12.32
CA LYS A 169 -0.54 9.95 13.10
C LYS A 169 -1.60 10.83 12.48
N LYS A 170 -2.32 11.59 13.34
CA LYS A 170 -3.14 12.69 12.87
C LYS A 170 -2.23 13.79 12.32
N MET A 171 -2.65 14.41 11.22
CA MET A 171 -1.99 15.57 10.63
C MET A 171 -3.00 16.42 9.88
N ASP A 172 -2.64 17.69 9.69
CA ASP A 172 -3.35 18.60 8.80
C ASP A 172 -2.89 18.44 7.34
N TRP A 173 -3.63 19.09 6.43
CA TRP A 173 -3.36 19.05 4.99
C TRP A 173 -1.99 19.62 4.60
N PHE A 174 -1.58 20.75 5.17
CA PHE A 174 -0.30 21.38 4.83
C PHE A 174 0.89 20.53 5.29
N SER A 175 0.78 19.92 6.47
CA SER A 175 1.75 18.94 6.98
C SER A 175 1.88 17.75 6.04
N PHE A 176 0.76 17.19 5.57
CA PHE A 176 0.76 16.13 4.57
C PHE A 176 1.43 16.55 3.26
N GLN A 177 1.12 17.74 2.73
CA GLN A 177 1.73 18.24 1.50
C GLN A 177 3.25 18.40 1.60
N LYS A 178 3.74 18.95 2.72
CA LYS A 178 5.19 19.10 2.97
C LYS A 178 5.89 17.74 3.00
N ILE A 179 5.26 16.73 3.61
CA ILE A 179 5.81 15.36 3.60
C ILE A 179 5.89 14.81 2.16
N LEU A 180 4.87 15.05 1.33
CA LEU A 180 4.89 14.60 -0.06
C LEU A 180 5.90 15.35 -0.94
N GLU A 181 6.13 16.62 -0.65
CA GLU A 181 7.23 17.38 -1.26
C GLU A 181 8.58 16.77 -0.87
N GLU A 182 8.81 16.47 0.41
CA GLU A 182 10.02 15.78 0.90
C GLU A 182 10.22 14.44 0.19
N VAL A 183 9.17 13.61 0.04
CA VAL A 183 9.22 12.36 -0.72
C VAL A 183 9.62 12.61 -2.17
N ARG A 184 9.08 13.65 -2.81
CA ARG A 184 9.41 13.98 -4.20
C ARG A 184 10.84 14.46 -4.36
N TYR A 185 11.35 15.31 -3.47
CA TYR A 185 12.71 15.82 -3.52
C TYR A 185 13.77 14.73 -3.29
N ASN A 186 13.45 13.74 -2.46
CA ASN A 186 14.34 12.62 -2.16
C ASN A 186 14.11 11.41 -3.06
N ALA A 187 13.14 11.46 -3.99
CA ALA A 187 12.90 10.37 -4.92
C ALA A 187 14.04 10.30 -5.97
N PRO A 188 14.45 9.10 -6.41
CA PRO A 188 15.43 8.98 -7.49
C PRO A 188 14.96 9.71 -8.75
N MET A 189 15.90 10.25 -9.53
CA MET A 189 15.65 11.08 -10.73
C MET A 189 14.63 10.46 -11.72
N ARG A 190 14.53 9.12 -11.78
CA ARG A 190 13.53 8.35 -12.55
C ARG A 190 12.07 8.66 -12.17
N SER A 191 11.83 9.10 -10.94
CA SER A 191 10.51 9.47 -10.42
C SER A 191 10.02 10.83 -10.90
N PHE A 192 10.93 11.71 -11.34
CA PHE A 192 10.58 13.05 -11.84
C PHE A 192 9.97 13.03 -13.25
N PHE A 193 10.31 12.02 -14.07
CA PHE A 193 9.86 11.91 -15.46
C PHE A 193 8.64 10.98 -15.64
N GLY A 194 7.89 10.71 -14.57
CA GLY A 194 6.60 9.99 -14.64
C GLY A 194 6.69 8.47 -14.72
N GLY A 195 7.88 7.87 -14.55
CA GLY A 195 8.07 6.42 -14.56
C GLY A 195 7.95 5.72 -13.20
N ALA A 196 7.85 6.48 -12.09
CA ALA A 196 7.73 5.92 -10.74
C ALA A 196 6.30 5.50 -10.40
N TYR A 197 6.15 4.32 -9.80
CA TYR A 197 4.86 3.84 -9.32
C TYR A 197 4.37 4.74 -8.18
N LYS A 198 3.25 5.44 -8.40
CA LYS A 198 2.63 6.33 -7.42
C LYS A 198 1.72 5.54 -6.47
N PRO A 199 1.80 5.77 -5.16
CA PRO A 199 0.83 5.17 -4.25
C PRO A 199 -0.56 5.75 -4.45
N ILE A 200 -1.55 4.99 -3.96
CA ILE A 200 -2.84 5.52 -3.57
C ILE A 200 -2.70 6.00 -2.12
N TYR A 201 -3.09 7.24 -1.83
CA TYR A 201 -3.23 7.69 -0.44
C TYR A 201 -4.68 7.49 0.00
N LEU A 202 -4.88 7.15 1.27
CA LEU A 202 -6.22 7.08 1.85
C LEU A 202 -6.29 8.01 3.06
N ILE A 203 -7.22 8.97 3.01
CA ILE A 203 -7.59 9.80 4.15
C ILE A 203 -8.55 9.03 5.02
N LEU A 204 -8.24 8.94 6.31
CA LEU A 204 -9.06 8.26 7.30
C LEU A 204 -9.49 9.28 8.36
N MET A 205 -10.80 9.40 8.57
CA MET A 205 -11.40 10.33 9.52
C MET A 205 -12.51 9.62 10.29
N ASN A 206 -12.55 9.88 11.60
CA ASN A 206 -13.75 9.69 12.39
C ASN A 206 -14.55 11.00 12.40
N PRO A 207 -15.87 10.95 12.58
CA PRO A 207 -16.67 12.15 12.68
C PRO A 207 -16.11 13.00 13.81
N ILE A 208 -16.06 14.32 13.61
CA ILE A 208 -15.80 15.22 14.72
C ILE A 208 -17.04 15.12 15.61
N ASN A 209 -16.90 14.50 16.78
CA ASN A 209 -17.90 14.65 17.82
C ASN A 209 -17.91 16.13 18.18
N ASN A 210 -18.95 16.84 17.76
CA ASN A 210 -19.24 18.16 18.31
C ASN A 210 -19.83 17.88 19.69
N ASP A 211 -18.97 17.81 20.70
CA ASP A 211 -19.38 18.00 22.09
C ASP A 211 -19.73 19.48 22.31
#